data_AF-A0AA91YRC6-F1
#
_entry.id   AF-A0AA91YRC6-F1
#
_cell.length_a   1.000
_cell.length_b   1.000
_cell.length_c   1.000
_cell.angle_alpha   90.00
_cell.angle_beta   90.00
_cell.angle_gamma   90.00
#
_symmetry.space_group_name_H-M   'P 1'
#
loop_
_entity.id
_entity.type
_entity.pdbx_description
1 polymer ?
#
loop_
_entity_poly.entity_id
_entity_poly.type
_entity_poly.pdbx_seq_one_letter_code
_entity_poly.pdbx_strand_id
1 'polypeptide(L)' 'DQGIAQDEFAGLAGIARSHMGKIERGEHMPTLALILKISLALKISSAELMTATERNLYLQGDA' A
#
# COMPACT_ATOMS: atom_id res chain seq x y z
N ASP A 1 -10.70 6.33 4.28
CA ASP A 1 -10.10 7.11 3.19
C ASP A 1 -9.29 8.27 3.74
N GLN A 2 -7.99 8.31 3.45
CA GLN A 2 -7.12 9.41 3.89
C GLN A 2 -7.32 10.71 3.08
N GLY A 3 -8.34 10.79 2.21
CA GLY A 3 -8.66 11.98 1.42
C GLY A 3 -7.63 12.35 0.33
N ILE A 4 -6.54 11.59 0.19
CA ILE A 4 -5.50 11.79 -0.81
C ILE A 4 -5.87 11.03 -2.09
N ALA A 5 -5.76 11.69 -3.23
CA ALA A 5 -5.97 11.06 -4.51
C ALA A 5 -4.85 10.04 -4.81
N GLN A 6 -5.18 8.92 -5.46
CA GLN A 6 -4.22 7.84 -5.72
C GLN A 6 -2.99 8.31 -6.52
N ASP A 7 -3.16 9.27 -7.43
CA ASP A 7 -2.07 9.86 -8.21
C ASP A 7 -1.12 10.69 -7.35
N GLU A 8 -1.66 11.50 -6.44
CA GLU A 8 -0.90 12.24 -5.44
C GLU A 8 -0.13 11.28 -4.53
N PHE A 9 -0.78 10.24 -4.02
CA PHE A 9 -0.13 9.23 -3.18
C PHE A 9 0.96 8.45 -3.91
N ALA A 10 0.71 8.07 -5.16
CA ALA A 10 1.71 7.40 -6.00
C ALA A 10 2.95 8.30 -6.21
N GLY A 11 2.74 9.61 -6.41
CA GLY A 11 3.79 10.61 -6.46
C GLY A 11 4.62 10.65 -5.17
N LEU A 12 3.97 10.69 -4.01
CA LEU A 12 4.65 10.67 -2.70
C LEU A 12 5.49 9.40 -2.49
N ALA A 13 5.01 8.25 -2.95
CA ALA A 13 5.73 6.98 -2.86
C ALA A 13 6.82 6.82 -3.94
N GLY A 14 6.89 7.73 -4.93
CA GLY A 14 7.79 7.59 -6.09
C GLY A 14 7.45 6.37 -6.95
N ILE A 15 6.15 6.08 -7.10
CA ILE A 15 5.60 4.94 -7.84
C ILE A 15 4.76 5.50 -9.00
N ALA A 16 4.83 4.87 -10.16
CA ALA A 16 3.93 5.23 -11.26
C ALA A 16 2.47 4.97 -10.86
N ARG A 17 1.56 5.92 -11.07
CA ARG A 17 0.12 5.78 -10.75
C ARG A 17 -0.47 4.46 -11.25
N SER A 18 -0.15 4.07 -12.48
CA SER A 18 -0.61 2.80 -13.06
C SER A 18 -0.10 1.58 -12.28
N HIS A 19 1.13 1.61 -11.77
CA HIS A 19 1.69 0.54 -10.95
C HIS A 19 1.06 0.52 -9.55
N MET A 20 0.87 1.68 -8.91
CA MET A 20 0.16 1.79 -7.65
C MET A 20 -1.25 1.18 -7.74
N GLY A 21 -2.00 1.52 -8.79
CA GLY A 21 -3.33 0.97 -8.99
C GLY A 21 -3.36 -0.55 -9.15
N LYS A 22 -2.35 -1.15 -9.78
CA LYS A 22 -2.22 -2.62 -9.87
C LYS A 22 -1.89 -3.26 -8.53
N ILE A 23 -1.09 -2.59 -7.70
CA ILE A 23 -0.78 -3.05 -6.33
C ILE A 23 -2.05 -3.03 -5.47
N GLU A 24 -2.81 -1.93 -5.48
CA GLU A 24 -4.04 -1.78 -4.68
C GLU A 24 -5.12 -2.80 -5.04
N ARG A 25 -5.22 -3.20 -6.31
CA ARG A 25 -6.14 -4.25 -6.76
C ARG A 25 -5.61 -5.69 -6.58
N GLY A 26 -4.39 -5.85 -6.07
CA GLY A 26 -3.74 -7.15 -5.90
C GLY A 26 -3.28 -7.82 -7.21
N GLU A 27 -3.27 -7.10 -8.33
CA GLU A 27 -2.80 -7.61 -9.62
C GLU A 27 -1.27 -7.73 -9.67
N HIS A 28 -0.56 -6.88 -8.93
CA HIS A 28 0.90 -6.85 -8.86
C HIS A 28 1.38 -6.95 -7.41
N MET A 29 2.32 -7.87 -7.15
CA MET A 29 2.96 -8.00 -5.85
C MET A 29 4.04 -6.92 -5.67
N PRO A 30 3.96 -6.07 -4.63
CA PRO A 30 5.01 -5.10 -4.35
C PRO A 30 6.27 -5.82 -3.86
N THR A 31 7.45 -5.36 -4.30
CA THR A 31 8.72 -5.79 -3.70
C THR A 31 8.89 -5.18 -2.32
N LEU A 32 9.81 -5.72 -1.50
CA LEU A 32 10.12 -5.14 -0.19
C LEU A 32 10.48 -3.65 -0.28
N ALA A 33 11.23 -3.24 -1.31
CA ALA A 33 11.58 -1.85 -1.54
C ALA A 33 10.35 -0.95 -1.78
N LEU A 34 9.31 -1.47 -2.47
CA LEU A 34 8.07 -0.73 -2.67
C LEU A 34 7.26 -0.64 -1.37
N ILE A 35 7.22 -1.71 -0.57
CA ILE A 35 6.56 -1.71 0.75
C ILE A 35 7.16 -0.61 1.65
N LEU A 36 8.50 -0.49 1.69
CA LEU A 36 9.19 0.55 2.46
C LEU A 36 8.88 1.97 1.94
N LYS A 37 8.81 2.16 0.62
CA LYS A 37 8.44 3.47 0.03
C LYS A 37 6.99 3.84 0.36
N ILE A 38 6.08 2.88 0.28
CA ILE A 38 4.66 3.05 0.59
C ILE A 38 4.48 3.41 2.07
N SER A 39 5.16 2.73 3.00
CA SER A 39 5.06 3.05 4.43
C SER A 39 5.57 4.46 4.73
N LEU A 40 6.67 4.89 4.09
CA LEU A 40 7.18 6.25 4.20
C LEU A 40 6.18 7.29 3.69
N ALA A 41 5.53 7.05 2.54
CA ALA A 41 4.52 7.94 1.98
C ALA A 41 3.26 8.03 2.88
N LEU A 42 2.90 6.93 3.55
CA LEU A 42 1.83 6.86 4.55
C LEU A 42 2.21 7.46 5.91
N LYS A 43 3.50 7.82 6.11
CA LYS A 43 4.05 8.30 7.38
C LYS A 43 3.85 7.33 8.55
N ILE A 44 3.94 6.03 8.26
CA ILE A 44 3.92 4.94 9.25
C ILE A 44 5.15 4.06 9.10
N SER A 45 5.46 3.26 10.11
CA SER A 45 6.49 2.24 9.98
C SER A 45 6.04 1.13 9.01
N SER A 46 7.00 0.45 8.40
CA SER A 46 6.69 -0.72 7.57
C SER A 46 6.09 -1.86 8.38
N ALA A 47 6.40 -1.95 9.68
CA ALA A 47 5.79 -2.90 10.59
C ALA A 47 4.28 -2.64 10.75
N GLU A 48 3.88 -1.39 10.98
CA GLU A 48 2.46 -1.00 11.05
C GLU A 48 1.72 -1.29 9.75
N LEU A 49 2.33 -1.02 8.60
CA LEU A 49 1.76 -1.34 7.30
C LEU A 49 1.53 -2.86 7.14
N MET A 50 2.49 -3.68 7.58
CA MET A 50 2.35 -5.13 7.51
C MET A 50 1.30 -5.66 8.46
N THR A 51 1.26 -5.19 9.71
CA THR A 51 0.22 -5.57 10.67
C THR A 51 -1.18 -5.20 10.18
N ALA A 52 -1.35 -4.02 9.57
CA ALA A 52 -2.63 -3.63 8.96
C ALA A 52 -2.99 -4.54 7.77
N THR A 53 -2.00 -4.90 6.95
CA THR A 53 -2.19 -5.81 5.80
C THR A 53 -2.61 -7.20 6.26
N GLU A 54 -1.92 -7.79 7.23
CA GLU A 54 -2.25 -9.07 7.86
C GLU A 54 -3.68 -9.06 8.39
N ARG A 55 -4.03 -8.03 9.18
CA ARG A 55 -5.39 -7.86 9.71
C ARG A 55 -6.44 -7.87 8.60
N ASN A 56 -6.21 -7.15 7.51
CA ASN A 56 -7.16 -7.09 6.40
C ASN A 56 -7.28 -8.42 5.64
N LEU A 57 -6.18 -9.16 5.49
CA LEU A 57 -6.20 -10.49 4.87
C LEU A 57 -6.92 -11.53 5.74
N TYR A 58 -6.70 -11.51 7.05
CA TYR A 58 -7.35 -12.45 7.97
C TYR A 58 -8.81 -12.11 8.22
N LEU A 59 -9.21 -10.83 8.21
CA LEU A 59 -10.62 -10.44 8.23
C LEU A 59 -11.37 -10.83 6.94
N GLN A 60 -10.66 -11.06 5.83
CA GLN A 60 -11.24 -11.59 4.59
C GLN A 60 -11.30 -13.13 4.55
N GLY A 61 -10.64 -13.82 5.50
CA GLY A 61 -10.59 -15.28 5.56
C GLY A 61 -11.64 -15.94 6.47
N ASP A 62 -12.35 -15.16 7.28
CA ASP A 62 -13.39 -15.63 8.22
C ASP A 62 -14.83 -15.34 7.74
N ALA A 63 -15.03 -15.09 6.44
CA ALA A 63 -16.35 -14.85 5.82
C ALA A 63 -16.72 -15.96 4.82
#